data_AF-A0A537LNF2-F1
#
_entry.id   AF-A0A537LNF2-F1
#
_cell.length_a   1.000
_cell.length_b   1.000
_cell.length_c   1.000
_cell.angle_alpha   90.00
_cell.angle_beta   90.00
_cell.angle_gamma   90.00
#
_symmetry.space_group_name_H-M   'P 1'
#
loop_
_entity.id
_entity.type
_entity.pdbx_description
1 polymer ?
#
loop_
_entity_poly.entity_id
_entity_poly.type
_entity_poly.pdbx_seq_one_letter_code
_entity_poly.pdbx_strand_id
1 'polypeptide(L)' 'MDRVTVSPGLGREVTTRAYAQLPMEEKWGYRAEDAKFVDAILEGRRPGVTAEDGLRATELVEACYRSVRTGAEVALPLA' A
#
# COMPACT_ATOMS: atom_id res chain seq x y z
N MET A 1 13.88 -0.41 -2.73
CA MET A 1 13.68 -1.51 -3.71
C MET A 1 14.57 -1.24 -4.92
N ASP A 2 15.78 -1.82 -4.96
CA ASP A 2 16.81 -1.41 -5.94
C ASP A 2 16.78 -2.21 -7.24
N ARG A 3 16.11 -3.36 -7.24
CA ARG A 3 15.99 -4.23 -8.41
C ARG A 3 14.69 -5.02 -8.35
N VAL A 4 14.00 -5.11 -9.47
CA VAL A 4 12.78 -5.90 -9.64
C VAL A 4 13.01 -6.85 -10.80
N THR A 5 12.84 -8.15 -10.54
CA THR A 5 12.91 -9.19 -11.57
C THR A 5 11.53 -9.82 -11.72
N VAL A 6 11.02 -9.83 -12.95
CA VAL A 6 9.72 -10.41 -13.31
C VAL A 6 9.96 -11.63 -14.17
N SER A 7 9.52 -12.79 -13.66
CA SER A 7 9.59 -14.08 -14.35
C SER A 7 8.17 -14.59 -14.63
N PRO A 8 7.61 -14.40 -15.83
CA PRO A 8 6.21 -14.65 -16.11
C PRO A 8 5.87 -16.11 -16.45
N GLY A 9 6.85 -17.02 -16.42
CA GLY A 9 6.66 -18.46 -16.64
C GLY A 9 7.73 -19.10 -17.52
N LEU A 10 7.63 -20.43 -17.68
CA LEU A 10 8.57 -21.24 -18.45
C LEU A 10 8.62 -20.83 -19.92
N GLY A 11 9.82 -20.73 -20.49
CA GLY A 11 10.04 -20.36 -21.90
C GLY A 11 9.71 -18.90 -22.23
N ARG A 12 9.43 -18.07 -21.22
CA ARG A 12 9.13 -16.64 -21.40
C ARG A 12 10.30 -15.80 -20.94
N GLU A 13 10.48 -14.66 -21.58
CA GLU A 13 11.52 -13.70 -21.23
C GLU A 13 11.39 -13.25 -19.77
N VAL A 14 12.50 -13.30 -19.06
CA VAL A 14 12.64 -12.71 -17.72
C VAL A 14 13.17 -11.30 -17.88
N THR A 15 12.46 -10.32 -17.31
CA THR A 15 12.90 -8.93 -17.34
C THR A 15 13.39 -8.48 -15.98
N THR A 16 14.49 -7.72 -15.97
CA THR A 16 15.01 -7.11 -14.75
C THR A 16 15.07 -5.60 -14.94
N ARG A 17 14.55 -4.87 -13.96
CA ARG A 17 14.62 -3.41 -13.88
C ARG A 17 15.43 -3.01 -12.66
N ALA A 18 16.44 -2.17 -12.86
CA ALA A 18 17.31 -1.67 -11.80
C ALA A 18 16.98 -0.21 -11.50
N TYR A 19 16.86 0.12 -10.21
CA TYR A 19 16.44 1.42 -9.70
C TYR A 19 17.43 2.00 -8.68
N ALA A 20 18.62 1.38 -8.54
CA ALA A 20 19.62 1.78 -7.54
C ALA A 20 20.07 3.25 -7.65
N GLN A 21 19.99 3.83 -8.85
CA GLN A 21 20.36 5.23 -9.12
C GLN A 21 19.22 6.24 -8.93
N LEU A 22 17.98 5.79 -8.67
CA LEU A 22 16.89 6.71 -8.39
C LEU A 22 17.02 7.27 -6.96
N PRO A 23 16.64 8.55 -6.76
CA PRO A 23 16.47 9.11 -5.43
C PRO A 23 15.51 8.28 -4.58
N MET A 24 15.72 8.29 -3.26
CA MET A 24 14.97 7.46 -2.31
C MET A 24 13.46 7.75 -2.41
N GLU A 25 13.09 9.02 -2.38
CA GLU A 25 11.71 9.50 -2.41
C GLU A 25 10.95 9.13 -3.68
N GLU A 26 11.65 8.90 -4.79
CA GLU A 26 11.04 8.43 -6.04
C GLU A 26 10.95 6.91 -6.07
N LYS A 27 12.05 6.24 -5.71
CA LYS A 27 12.16 4.78 -5.65
C LYS A 27 11.15 4.14 -4.68
N TRP A 28 10.83 4.83 -3.59
CA TRP A 28 9.85 4.38 -2.59
C TRP A 28 8.46 4.97 -2.81
N GLY A 29 8.27 5.81 -3.84
CA GLY A 29 6.98 6.36 -4.23
C GLY A 29 6.49 7.55 -3.39
N TYR A 30 7.22 7.99 -2.37
CA TYR A 30 6.84 9.13 -1.51
C TYR A 30 6.53 10.39 -2.33
N ARG A 31 7.38 10.73 -3.31
CA ARG A 31 7.14 11.90 -4.18
C ARG A 31 5.79 11.79 -4.92
N ALA A 32 5.43 10.60 -5.37
CA ALA A 32 4.18 10.36 -6.08
C ALA A 32 2.96 10.36 -5.13
N GLU A 33 3.15 9.92 -3.89
CA GLU A 33 2.12 9.96 -2.84
C GLU A 33 1.83 11.40 -2.39
N ASP A 34 2.88 12.17 -2.10
CA ASP A 34 2.79 13.58 -1.72
C ASP A 34 2.08 14.40 -2.80
N ALA A 35 2.44 14.20 -4.07
CA ALA A 35 1.79 14.87 -5.19
C ALA A 35 0.28 14.59 -5.22
N LYS A 36 -0.14 13.33 -5.08
CA LYS A 36 -1.56 12.97 -5.07
C LYS A 36 -2.35 13.66 -3.95
N PHE A 37 -1.72 13.81 -2.78
CA PHE A 37 -2.32 14.50 -1.64
C PHE A 37 -2.46 16.01 -1.91
N VAL A 38 -1.38 16.66 -2.33
CA VAL A 38 -1.37 18.10 -2.66
C VAL A 38 -2.36 18.41 -3.78
N ASP A 39 -2.37 17.62 -4.85
CA ASP A 39 -3.29 17.79 -5.98
C ASP A 39 -4.75 17.65 -5.53
N ALA A 40 -5.05 16.71 -4.62
CA ALA A 40 -6.41 16.55 -4.09
C ALA A 40 -6.89 17.82 -3.36
N ILE A 41 -5.99 18.48 -2.62
CA ILE A 41 -6.28 19.75 -1.94
C ILE A 41 -6.50 20.87 -2.96
N LEU A 42 -5.56 21.03 -3.90
CA LEU A 42 -5.60 22.12 -4.88
C LEU A 42 -6.82 22.03 -5.80
N GLU A 43 -7.22 20.81 -6.18
CA GLU A 43 -8.36 20.56 -7.06
C GLU A 43 -9.69 20.43 -6.29
N GLY A 44 -9.67 20.47 -4.95
CA GLY A 44 -10.86 20.31 -4.12
C GLY A 44 -11.55 18.95 -4.29
N ARG A 45 -10.81 17.89 -4.64
CA ARG A 45 -11.33 16.55 -4.86
C ARG A 45 -11.06 15.62 -3.68
N ARG A 46 -11.82 14.53 -3.59
CA ARG A 46 -11.58 13.49 -2.58
C ARG A 46 -10.21 12.83 -2.82
N PRO A 47 -9.38 12.64 -1.78
CA PRO A 47 -8.12 11.90 -1.93
C PRO A 47 -8.40 10.42 -2.26
N GLY A 48 -7.43 9.77 -2.90
CA GLY A 48 -7.54 8.35 -3.28
C GLY A 48 -7.59 7.38 -2.10
N VAL A 49 -7.12 7.83 -0.92
CA VAL A 49 -7.24 7.12 0.35
C VAL A 49 -7.87 8.07 1.36
N THR A 50 -8.90 7.62 2.04
CA THR A 50 -9.71 8.45 2.94
C THR A 50 -9.48 8.09 4.40
N ALA A 51 -9.97 8.92 5.32
CA ALA A 51 -9.87 8.63 6.75
C ALA A 51 -10.59 7.31 7.10
N GLU A 52 -11.71 7.03 6.45
CA GLU A 52 -12.48 5.79 6.63
C GLU A 52 -11.69 4.57 6.15
N ASP A 53 -10.86 4.70 5.10
CA ASP A 53 -10.01 3.60 4.65
C ASP A 53 -8.91 3.31 5.68
N GLY A 54 -8.34 4.36 6.30
CA GLY A 54 -7.39 4.23 7.41
C GLY A 54 -8.02 3.57 8.65
N LEU A 55 -9.27 3.93 8.97
CA LEU A 55 -10.02 3.28 10.05
C LEU A 55 -10.21 1.79 9.77
N ARG A 56 -10.70 1.41 8.58
CA ARG A 56 -10.92 0.01 8.20
C ARG A 56 -9.63 -0.82 8.25
N ALA A 57 -8.50 -0.26 7.82
CA ALA A 57 -7.21 -0.93 7.92
C ALA A 57 -6.81 -1.18 9.38
N THR A 58 -7.09 -0.22 10.25
CA THR A 58 -6.83 -0.33 11.70
C THR A 58 -7.75 -1.36 12.35
N GLU A 59 -9.03 -1.37 12.00
CA GLU A 59 -10.01 -2.36 12.46
C GLU A 59 -9.59 -3.78 12.08
N LEU A 60 -9.09 -3.99 10.86
CA LEU A 60 -8.57 -5.28 10.43
C LEU A 60 -7.40 -5.75 11.31
N VAL A 61 -6.44 -4.87 11.59
CA VAL A 61 -5.28 -5.21 12.44
C VAL A 61 -5.74 -5.56 13.86
N GLU A 62 -6.67 -4.79 14.42
CA GLU A 62 -7.22 -5.07 15.75
C GLU A 62 -8.04 -6.37 15.78
N ALA A 63 -8.79 -6.68 14.72
CA ALA A 63 -9.51 -7.95 14.60
C ALA A 63 -8.55 -9.14 14.59
N CYS A 64 -7.42 -9.05 13.89
CA CYS A 64 -6.37 -10.07 13.93
C CYS A 64 -5.85 -10.28 15.37
N TYR A 65 -5.57 -9.21 16.10
CA TYR A 65 -5.15 -9.31 17.50
C TYR A 65 -6.23 -9.93 18.40
N ARG A 66 -7.50 -9.53 18.24
CA ARG A 66 -8.63 -10.13 18.97
C ARG A 66 -8.75 -11.61 18.69
N SER A 67 -8.66 -12.01 17.42
CA SER A 67 -8.78 -13.41 17.00
C SER A 67 -7.70 -14.29 17.62
N VAL A 68 -6.43 -13.83 17.61
CA VAL A 68 -5.33 -14.57 18.24
C VAL A 68 -5.53 -14.71 19.75
N ARG A 69 -6.01 -13.66 20.43
CA ARG A 69 -6.25 -13.70 21.89
C ARG A 69 -7.39 -14.64 22.27
N THR A 70 -8.45 -14.71 21.46
CA THR A 70 -9.66 -15.48 21.79
C THR A 70 -9.67 -16.88 21.19
N GLY A 71 -8.84 -17.15 20.16
CA GLY A 71 -8.91 -18.37 19.38
C GLY A 71 -10.18 -18.48 18.52
N ALA A 72 -10.87 -17.36 18.26
CA ALA A 72 -12.14 -17.32 17.55
C ALA A 72 -12.12 -16.35 16.37
N GLU A 73 -13.05 -16.53 15.43
CA GLU A 73 -13.29 -15.57 14.36
C GLU A 73 -13.82 -14.23 14.90
N VAL A 74 -13.39 -13.13 14.30
CA VAL A 74 -13.82 -11.77 14.65
C VAL A 74 -14.41 -11.12 13.41
N ALA A 75 -15.70 -10.76 13.47
CA ALA A 75 -16.39 -10.08 12.39
C ALA A 75 -15.94 -8.60 12.26
N LEU A 76 -15.98 -8.09 11.04
CA LEU A 76 -15.73 -6.69 10.69
C LEU A 76 -17.02 -6.03 10.14
N PRO A 77 -17.20 -4.70 10.29
CA PRO A 77 -16.33 -3.77 11.02
C PRO A 77 -16.37 -4.02 12.53
N LEU A 78 -15.40 -3.47 13.26
CA LEU A 78 -15.41 -3.59 14.71
C LEU A 78 -16.50 -2.67 15.28
N ALA A 79 -17.38 -3.22 16.12
CA ALA A 79 -18.38 -2.44 16.84
C ALA A 79 -17.75 -1.56 17.93
#